data_AF-A0A955TIJ2-F1
#
_entry.id   AF-A0A955TIJ2-F1
#
_cell.length_a   1.000
_cell.length_b   1.000
_cell.length_c   1.000
_cell.angle_alpha   90.00
_cell.angle_beta   90.00
_cell.angle_gamma   90.00
#
_symmetry.space_group_name_H-M   'P 1'
#
loop_
_entity.id
_entity.type
_entity.pdbx_description
1 polymer ?
#
loop_
_entity_poly.entity_id
_entity_poly.type
_entity_poly.pdbx_seq_one_letter_code
_entity_poly.pdbx_strand_id
1 'polypeptide(L)' 'MDWYSRRVLTWRVSNTLDTEACREVLQEALRCYGVPEIFNTDQGAQYTSEALTTVLKAHGVQISMDGKGP' A
#
# COMPACT_ATOMS: atom_id res chain seq x y z
N MET A 1 3.87 5.68 -3.15
CA MET A 1 4.49 6.87 -3.78
C MET A 1 3.36 7.75 -4.27
N ASP A 2 3.38 9.04 -3.96
CA ASP A 2 2.50 9.99 -4.62
C ASP A 2 2.98 10.21 -6.06
N TRP A 3 2.13 9.86 -7.03
CA TRP A 3 2.53 9.85 -8.44
C TRP A 3 2.59 11.27 -9.04
N TYR A 4 1.73 12.18 -8.55
CA TYR A 4 1.66 13.55 -9.02
C TYR A 4 2.88 14.37 -8.61
N SER A 5 3.25 14.32 -7.33
CA SER A 5 4.41 15.04 -6.79
C SER A 5 5.71 14.23 -6.79
N ARG A 6 5.66 12.96 -7.23
CA ARG A 6 6.78 12.01 -7.19
C ARG A 6 7.37 11.79 -5.78
N ARG A 7 6.61 12.09 -4.73
CA ARG A 7 7.07 11.96 -3.34
C ARG A 7 6.85 10.54 -2.81
N VAL A 8 7.84 10.02 -2.09
CA VAL A 8 7.64 8.82 -1.27
C VAL A 8 6.93 9.25 0.02
N LEU A 9 5.65 8.88 0.15
CA LEU A 9 4.84 9.24 1.32
C LEU A 9 5.25 8.45 2.57
N THR A 10 5.55 7.17 2.41
CA THR A 10 6.09 6.31 3.46
C THR A 10 6.87 5.17 2.83
N TRP A 11 7.83 4.61 3.56
CA TRP A 11 8.51 3.37 3.18
C TRP A 11 9.02 2.67 4.44
N ARG A 12 8.99 1.33 4.45
CA ARG A 12 9.63 0.49 5.46
C ARG A 12 10.32 -0.66 4.75
N VAL A 13 11.57 -0.92 5.11
CA VAL A 13 12.31 -2.11 4.67
C VAL A 13 12.33 -3.07 5.85
N SER A 14 11.85 -4.30 5.63
CA SER A 14 11.86 -5.36 6.63
C SER A 14 12.68 -6.54 6.11
N ASN A 15 13.46 -7.15 7.00
CA ASN A 15 14.23 -8.36 6.69
C ASN A 15 13.38 -9.64 6.76
N THR A 16 12.14 -9.51 7.23
CA THR A 16 11.13 -10.57 7.29
C THR A 16 9.86 -10.09 6.61
N LEU A 17 9.18 -10.97 5.88
CA LEU A 17 7.90 -10.69 5.23
C LEU A 17 6.78 -10.72 6.29
N ASP A 18 6.81 -9.73 7.19
CA ASP A 18 5.88 -9.62 8.30
C ASP A 18 4.67 -8.76 7.91
N THR A 19 3.51 -9.41 7.80
CA THR A 19 2.26 -8.79 7.34
C THR A 19 1.76 -7.71 8.30
N GLU A 20 2.05 -7.83 9.59
CA GLU A 20 1.64 -6.85 10.60
C GLU A 20 2.47 -5.56 10.48
N ALA A 21 3.78 -5.66 10.29
CA ALA A 21 4.66 -4.52 10.07
C ALA A 21 4.27 -3.68 8.85
N CYS A 22 3.78 -4.30 7.78
CA CYS A 22 3.27 -3.59 6.60
C CYS A 22 1.93 -2.89 6.87
N ARG A 23 1.06 -3.50 7.69
CA ARG A 23 -0.24 -2.94 8.07
C ARG A 23 -0.07 -1.66 8.91
N GLU A 24 0.82 -1.70 9.89
CA GLU A 24 1.13 -0.54 10.73
C GLU A 24 1.61 0.67 9.91
N VAL A 25 2.53 0.42 8.96
CA VAL A 25 3.09 1.46 8.08
C VAL A 25 2.03 2.07 7.20
N LEU A 26 1.14 1.24 6.65
CA LEU A 26 0.03 1.74 5.84
C LEU A 26 -0.89 2.63 6.69
N GLN A 27 -1.25 2.20 7.91
CA GLN A 27 -2.09 3.00 8.79
C GLN A 27 -1.42 4.31 9.22
N GLU A 28 -0.11 4.30 9.47
CA GLU A 28 0.65 5.51 9.73
C GLU A 28 0.62 6.46 8.54
N ALA A 29 0.83 5.95 7.32
CA ALA A 29 0.77 6.76 6.11
C ALA A 29 -0.60 7.39 5.88
N LEU A 30 -1.67 6.62 6.05
CA LEU A 30 -3.04 7.13 5.94
C LEU A 30 -3.34 8.21 6.97
N ARG A 31 -2.79 8.10 8.19
CA ARG A 31 -2.92 9.11 9.24
C ARG A 31 -2.11 10.38 8.95
N CYS A 32 -0.88 10.24 8.48
CA CYS A 32 0.03 11.37 8.25
C CYS A 32 -0.29 12.15 6.96
N TYR A 33 -0.75 11.46 5.92
CA TYR A 33 -0.90 12.04 4.57
C TYR A 33 -2.34 12.01 4.05
N GLY A 34 -3.26 11.42 4.80
CA GLY A 34 -4.65 11.24 4.38
C GLY A 34 -4.86 10.00 3.52
N VAL A 35 -6.14 9.74 3.22
CA VAL A 35 -6.55 8.58 2.42
C VAL A 35 -6.44 8.93 0.94
N PRO A 36 -5.63 8.21 0.15
CA PRO A 36 -5.56 8.42 -1.29
C PRO A 36 -6.81 7.88 -1.98
N GLU A 37 -7.16 8.46 -3.14
CA GLU A 37 -8.25 7.95 -3.98
C GLU A 37 -7.88 6.61 -4.64
N ILE A 38 -6.63 6.50 -5.11
CA ILE A 38 -6.08 5.31 -5.77
C ILE A 38 -4.78 4.88 -5.09
N PHE A 39 -4.65 3.59 -4.79
CA PHE A 39 -3.44 2.96 -4.24
C PHE A 39 -2.93 1.90 -5.21
N ASN A 40 -1.70 2.09 -5.70
CA ASN A 40 -1.02 1.14 -6.56
C ASN A 40 -0.23 0.12 -5.73
N THR A 41 -0.41 -1.17 -6.02
CA THR A 41 0.35 -2.26 -5.40
C THR A 41 0.88 -3.21 -6.47
N ASP A 42 2.09 -3.72 -6.30
CA ASP A 42 2.69 -4.74 -7.14
C ASP A 42 2.21 -6.16 -6.73
N GLN A 43 2.01 -7.05 -7.69
CA GLN A 43 1.51 -8.41 -7.45
C GLN A 43 2.51 -9.35 -6.74
N GLY A 44 3.74 -8.88 -6.45
CA GLY A 44 4.85 -9.72 -5.99
C GLY A 44 4.77 -10.19 -4.53
N ALA A 45 3.97 -9.53 -3.68
CA ALA A 45 3.87 -9.83 -2.26
C ALA A 45 2.49 -10.41 -1.90
N GLN A 46 2.23 -11.66 -2.29
CA GLN A 46 0.94 -12.34 -2.09
C GLN A 46 0.45 -12.32 -0.63
N TYR A 47 1.35 -12.39 0.36
CA TYR A 47 1.00 -12.39 1.79
C TYR A 47 0.74 -10.98 2.38
N THR A 48 1.35 -9.95 1.79
CA THR A 48 1.18 -8.56 2.20
C THR A 48 -0.08 -7.95 1.57
N SER A 49 -0.46 -8.44 0.39
CA SER A 49 -1.60 -7.92 -0.37
C SER A 49 -2.93 -8.05 0.37
N GLU A 50 -3.24 -9.17 1.03
CA GLU A 50 -4.57 -9.37 1.64
C GLU A 50 -4.83 -8.46 2.85
N ALA A 51 -3.84 -8.33 3.75
CA ALA A 51 -3.96 -7.43 4.90
C ALA A 51 -4.00 -5.96 4.47
N LEU A 52 -3.18 -5.57 3.48
CA LEU A 52 -3.20 -4.20 2.95
C LEU A 52 -4.50 -3.90 2.21
N THR A 53 -4.93 -4.78 1.30
CA THR A 53 -6.18 -4.59 0.55
C THR A 53 -7.38 -4.52 1.49
N THR A 54 -7.38 -5.26 2.60
CA THR A 54 -8.43 -5.16 3.62
C THR A 54 -8.49 -3.75 4.24
N VAL A 55 -7.34 -3.20 4.65
CA VAL A 55 -7.27 -1.84 5.22
C VAL A 55 -7.66 -0.79 4.17
N LEU A 56 -7.18 -0.91 2.94
CA LEU A 56 -7.46 0.02 1.85
C LEU A 56 -8.96 0.01 1.47
N LYS A 57 -9.57 -1.18 1.36
CA LYS A 57 -11.02 -1.32 1.11
C LYS A 57 -11.85 -0.72 2.23
N ALA A 58 -11.43 -0.88 3.49
CA ALA A 58 -12.12 -0.27 4.64
C ALA A 58 -12.12 1.27 4.58
N HIS A 59 -11.13 1.87 3.91
CA HIS A 59 -11.04 3.32 3.69
C HIS A 59 -11.59 3.75 2.34
N GLY A 60 -12.23 2.86 1.57
CA GLY A 60 -12.83 3.18 0.27
C GLY A 60 -11.81 3.46 -0.84
N VAL A 61 -10.55 3.06 -0.66
CA VAL A 61 -9.47 3.32 -1.61
C VAL A 61 -9.60 2.39 -2.82
N GLN A 62 -9.49 2.94 -4.03
CA GLN A 62 -9.42 2.13 -5.25
C GLN A 62 -8.03 1.50 -5.37
N ILE A 63 -7.99 0.18 -5.47
CA ILE A 63 -6.72 -0.54 -5.56
C ILE A 63 -6.45 -0.87 -7.02
N SER A 64 -5.37 -0.31 -7.56
CA SER A 64 -4.90 -0.59 -8.90
C SER A 64 -3.70 -1.54 -8.80
N MET A 65 -3.78 -2.67 -9.48
CA MET A 65 -2.67 -3.61 -9.62
C MET A 65 -2.22 -3.55 -11.08
N ASP A 66 -1.03 -3.02 -11.31
CA ASP A 66 -0.47 -3.00 -12.66
C ASP A 66 -0.09 -4.45 -13.03
N GLY A 67 -0.81 -4.99 -14.02
CA GLY A 67 -0.56 -6.32 -14.53
C GLY A 67 0.66 -6.29 -15.44
N LYS A 68 1.56 -7.26 -15.29
CA LYS A 68 2.48 -7.60 -16.38
C LYS A 68 1.64 -7.80 -17.64
N GLY A 69 1.79 -6.93 -18.62
CA GLY A 69 1.41 -7.27 -19.99
C GLY A 69 2.51 -8.10 -20.65
N PRO A 70 2.19 -8.73 -21.78
CA PRO A 70 1.36 -9.93 -21.92
C PRO A 70 2.00 -11.22 -21.37
#